data_AF-A0A2V4TG89-F1
#
_entry.id   AF-A0A2V4TG89-F1
#
_cell.length_a   1.000
_cell.length_b   1.000
_cell.length_c   1.000
_cell.angle_alpha   90.00
_cell.angle_beta   90.00
_cell.angle_gamma   90.00
#
_symmetry.space_group_name_H-M   'P 1'
#
loop_
_entity.id
_entity.type
_entity.pdbx_description
1 polymer ?
#
loop_
_entity_poly.entity_id
_entity_poly.type
_entity_poly.pdbx_seq_one_letter_code
_entity_poly.pdbx_strand_id
1 'polypeptide(L)'
;MKNVHFLSHQEIFDRAVAHLFGQGRAALLPRGGGAYRGGGCGGGYGDAHSYGGCPVGSFIRPRDYMTAMEGIPVRYLGRDANDVPLYMDVGVVALKKALLRAHINIYDPATLNLLSCLQNVHDVFGVWEWRERLCSIAAQFGLSPDQLKNAA
;
A
#
# COMPACT_ATOMS: atom_id res chain seq x y z
N MET A 1 -26.36 9.32 11.09
CA MET A 1 -25.09 9.21 10.34
C MET A 1 -23.98 8.88 11.33
N LYS A 2 -23.28 7.76 11.17
CA LYS A 2 -22.06 7.53 11.95
C LYS A 2 -21.00 8.45 11.35
N ASN A 3 -20.41 9.35 12.15
CA ASN A 3 -19.22 10.09 11.72
C ASN A 3 -18.15 9.05 11.37
N VAL A 4 -17.90 8.85 10.08
CA VAL A 4 -16.81 7.98 9.64
C VAL A 4 -15.53 8.76 9.90
N HIS A 5 -14.85 8.42 10.99
CA HIS A 5 -13.53 8.95 11.26
C HIS A 5 -12.55 8.30 10.28
N PHE A 6 -11.99 9.09 9.36
CA PHE A 6 -10.91 8.65 8.49
C PHE A 6 -9.58 8.77 9.23
N LEU A 7 -8.60 7.95 8.86
CA LEU A 7 -7.23 8.09 9.35
C LEU A 7 -6.64 9.40 8.84
N SER A 8 -5.86 10.06 9.69
CA SER A 8 -5.01 11.18 9.28
C SER A 8 -3.86 10.71 8.38
N HIS A 9 -3.27 11.63 7.61
CA HIS A 9 -2.09 11.33 6.80
C HIS A 9 -0.91 10.84 7.64
N GLN A 10 -0.75 11.36 8.86
CA GLN A 10 0.29 10.90 9.78
C GLN A 10 0.05 9.45 10.21
N GLU A 11 -1.17 9.08 10.60
CA GLU A 11 -1.48 7.69 10.98
C GLU A 11 -1.30 6.71 9.81
N ILE A 12 -1.63 7.12 8.59
CA ILE A 12 -1.38 6.33 7.37
C ILE A 12 0.13 6.13 7.19
N PHE A 13 0.90 7.21 7.27
CA PHE A 13 2.36 7.16 7.10
C PHE A 13 3.02 6.30 8.18
N ASP A 14 2.72 6.51 9.45
CA ASP A 14 3.31 5.78 10.57
C ASP A 14 3.07 4.27 10.48
N ARG A 15 1.83 3.87 10.14
CA ARG A 15 1.49 2.45 9.95
C ARG A 15 2.19 1.84 8.74
N ALA A 16 2.32 2.60 7.65
CA ALA A 16 3.05 2.13 6.47
C ALA A 16 4.55 1.97 6.76
N VAL A 17 5.18 2.90 7.47
CA VAL A 17 6.58 2.82 7.91
C VAL A 17 6.77 1.59 8.80
N ALA A 18 5.93 1.42 9.81
CA ALA A 18 6.00 0.26 10.71
C ALA A 18 5.85 -1.07 9.96
N HIS A 19 4.93 -1.15 8.99
CA HIS A 19 4.75 -2.34 8.16
C HIS A 19 5.98 -2.62 7.30
N LEU A 20 6.50 -1.62 6.59
CA LEU A 20 7.68 -1.76 5.72
C LEU A 20 8.90 -2.25 6.51
N PHE A 21 9.27 -1.55 7.58
CA PHE A 21 10.44 -1.97 8.38
C PHE A 21 10.19 -3.23 9.20
N GLY A 22 8.94 -3.52 9.58
CA GLY A 22 8.58 -4.76 10.25
C GLY A 22 8.74 -6.01 9.38
N GLN A 23 8.47 -5.91 8.08
CA GLN A 23 8.67 -7.03 7.15
C GLN A 23 10.08 -7.12 6.58
N GLY A 24 10.78 -5.98 6.41
CA GLY A 24 12.16 -5.91 5.91
C GLY A 24 12.38 -6.55 4.52
N ARG A 25 11.32 -6.76 3.74
CA ARG A 25 11.35 -7.47 2.46
C ARG A 25 10.62 -6.66 1.40
N ALA A 26 11.30 -6.33 0.30
CA ALA A 26 10.66 -5.79 -0.89
C ALA A 26 9.86 -6.89 -1.62
N ALA A 27 8.78 -6.54 -2.30
CA ALA A 27 8.05 -7.51 -3.11
C ALA A 27 8.75 -7.74 -4.44
N LEU A 28 9.03 -9.00 -4.73
CA LEU A 28 9.22 -9.45 -6.10
C LEU A 28 8.31 -10.64 -6.31
N LEU A 29 7.04 -10.43 -6.66
CA LEU A 29 6.29 -11.51 -7.31
C LEU A 29 7.12 -12.03 -8.50
N PRO A 30 7.02 -13.31 -8.92
CA PRO A 30 7.83 -13.88 -10.00
C PRO A 30 7.79 -13.13 -11.35
N ARG A 31 6.89 -12.15 -11.50
CA ARG A 31 6.71 -11.30 -12.70
C ARG A 31 6.96 -9.80 -12.44
N GLY A 32 7.57 -9.42 -11.32
CA GLY A 32 7.97 -8.02 -11.03
C GLY A 32 6.83 -7.09 -10.57
N GLY A 33 5.68 -7.63 -10.15
CA GLY A 33 4.59 -6.86 -9.54
C GLY A 33 4.70 -6.80 -8.01
N GLY A 34 4.27 -5.69 -7.41
CA GLY A 34 4.13 -5.56 -5.96
C GLY A 34 2.96 -6.36 -5.42
N ALA A 35 3.21 -7.25 -4.46
CA ALA A 35 2.15 -7.99 -3.77
C ALA A 35 1.48 -7.11 -2.72
N TYR A 36 0.16 -6.99 -2.71
CA TYR A 36 -0.59 -6.21 -1.71
C TYR A 36 -0.53 -6.86 -0.33
N ARG A 37 -0.79 -8.16 -0.24
CA ARG A 37 -0.74 -8.88 1.05
C ARG A 37 0.60 -9.54 1.36
N GLY A 38 1.51 -9.58 0.39
CA GLY A 38 2.69 -10.42 0.49
C GLY A 38 2.33 -11.91 0.45
N GLY A 39 3.34 -12.76 0.46
CA GLY A 39 3.18 -14.21 0.47
C GLY A 39 3.66 -14.80 1.79
N GLY A 40 2.83 -15.61 2.43
CA GLY A 40 3.21 -16.42 3.59
C GLY A 40 2.48 -17.75 3.59
N CYS A 41 3.25 -18.82 3.36
CA CYS A 41 3.01 -20.21 3.74
C CYS A 41 1.61 -20.81 3.45
N GLY A 42 1.48 -21.53 2.34
CA GLY A 42 0.45 -22.57 2.22
C GLY A 42 -0.02 -22.89 0.80
N GLY A 43 0.64 -23.86 0.13
CA GLY A 43 0.04 -24.60 -0.97
C GLY A 43 0.98 -25.08 -2.09
N GLY A 44 1.80 -26.10 -1.83
CA GLY A 44 2.23 -27.08 -2.83
C GLY A 44 3.49 -26.78 -3.66
N TYR A 45 4.52 -27.62 -3.44
CA TYR A 45 5.75 -27.83 -4.23
C TYR A 45 6.78 -26.68 -4.28
N GLY A 46 7.78 -26.80 -3.40
CA GLY A 46 9.18 -26.41 -3.64
C GLY A 46 9.44 -24.92 -3.90
N ASP A 47 10.12 -24.28 -2.95
CA ASP A 47 10.67 -22.91 -3.01
C ASP A 47 9.70 -21.78 -2.58
N ALA A 48 9.53 -21.65 -1.27
CA ALA A 48 8.64 -20.67 -0.63
C ALA A 48 9.30 -19.29 -0.50
N HIS A 49 9.24 -18.48 -1.56
CA HIS A 49 9.54 -17.05 -1.43
C HIS A 49 8.42 -16.35 -0.64
N SER A 50 8.72 -15.96 0.59
CA SER A 50 7.83 -15.13 1.41
C SER A 50 7.95 -13.66 0.97
N TYR A 51 7.08 -13.22 0.06
CA TYR A 51 7.07 -11.85 -0.45
C TYR A 51 6.59 -10.86 0.61
N GLY A 52 7.24 -9.69 0.67
CA GLY A 52 6.70 -8.56 1.43
C GLY A 52 5.35 -8.10 0.87
N GLY A 53 4.46 -7.66 1.74
CA GLY A 53 3.20 -7.02 1.37
C GLY A 53 3.34 -5.52 1.20
N CYS A 54 2.57 -4.95 0.28
CA CYS A 54 2.48 -3.53 0.04
C CYS A 54 2.01 -2.81 1.31
N PRO A 55 2.56 -1.63 1.64
CA PRO A 55 2.08 -0.83 2.75
C PRO A 55 0.58 -0.50 2.62
N VAL A 56 0.05 -0.36 1.40
CA VAL A 56 -1.37 -0.12 1.15
C VAL A 56 -2.21 -1.36 1.48
N GLY A 57 -1.71 -2.56 1.17
CA GLY A 57 -2.42 -3.80 1.47
C GLY A 57 -2.46 -4.12 2.98
N SER A 58 -1.52 -3.59 3.76
CA SER A 58 -1.51 -3.75 5.23
C SER A 58 -2.77 -3.17 5.90
N PHE A 59 -3.44 -2.18 5.29
CA PHE A 59 -4.69 -1.61 5.78
C PHE A 59 -5.91 -2.50 5.49
N ILE A 60 -5.79 -3.45 4.55
CA ILE A 60 -6.91 -4.24 4.05
C ILE A 60 -7.07 -5.52 4.88
N ARG A 61 -8.21 -5.61 5.57
CA ARG A 61 -8.58 -6.79 6.38
C ARG A 61 -8.77 -8.04 5.50
N PRO A 62 -8.55 -9.26 6.03
CA PRO A 62 -8.67 -10.49 5.23
C PRO A 62 -10.00 -10.67 4.50
N ARG A 63 -11.10 -10.37 5.18
CA ARG A 63 -12.46 -10.44 4.61
C ARG A 63 -12.73 -9.42 3.50
N ASP A 64 -11.93 -8.36 3.43
CA ASP A 64 -12.10 -7.25 2.50
C ASP A 64 -11.11 -7.35 1.34
N TYR A 65 -10.20 -8.33 1.35
CA TYR A 65 -9.23 -8.56 0.31
C TYR A 65 -9.79 -9.42 -0.83
N MET A 66 -9.41 -9.10 -2.06
CA MET A 66 -9.70 -9.89 -3.26
C MET A 66 -8.42 -9.99 -4.10
N THR A 67 -8.16 -11.15 -4.69
CA THR A 67 -6.98 -11.37 -5.56
C THR A 67 -6.94 -10.43 -6.76
N ALA A 68 -8.09 -9.97 -7.25
CA ALA A 68 -8.17 -8.94 -8.30
C ALA A 68 -7.57 -7.58 -7.91
N MET A 69 -7.34 -7.31 -6.63
CA MET A 69 -6.65 -6.10 -6.16
C MET A 69 -5.14 -6.17 -6.37
N GLU A 70 -4.58 -7.36 -6.51
CA GLU A 70 -3.14 -7.57 -6.65
C GLU A 70 -2.63 -6.88 -7.92
N GLY A 71 -1.53 -6.15 -7.78
CA GLY A 71 -0.93 -5.38 -8.87
C GLY A 71 -1.71 -4.15 -9.32
N ILE A 72 -2.82 -3.76 -8.66
CA ILE A 72 -3.56 -2.53 -8.99
C ILE A 72 -2.84 -1.31 -8.40
N PRO A 73 -2.35 -0.36 -9.23
CA PRO A 73 -1.71 0.85 -8.70
C PRO A 73 -2.73 1.82 -8.09
N VAL A 74 -2.43 2.37 -6.90
CA VAL A 74 -3.32 3.32 -6.22
C VAL A 74 -3.58 4.58 -7.07
N ARG A 75 -2.65 4.97 -7.94
CA ARG A 75 -2.81 6.09 -8.86
C ARG A 75 -4.04 6.00 -9.79
N TYR A 76 -4.63 4.82 -9.98
CA TYR A 76 -5.87 4.67 -10.77
C TYR A 76 -7.15 4.89 -9.97
N LEU A 77 -7.08 5.00 -8.64
CA LEU A 77 -8.28 5.20 -7.83
C LEU A 77 -8.93 6.57 -8.04
N GLY A 78 -8.13 7.60 -8.34
CA GLY A 78 -8.61 8.95 -8.63
C GLY A 78 -8.91 9.23 -10.10
N ARG A 79 -8.75 8.23 -10.99
CA ARG A 79 -8.96 8.38 -12.43
C ARG A 79 -10.42 8.15 -12.79
N ASP A 80 -10.85 8.79 -13.88
CA ASP A 80 -12.13 8.51 -14.52
C ASP A 80 -12.15 7.09 -15.08
N ALA A 81 -13.33 6.49 -15.19
CA ALA A 81 -13.47 5.10 -15.65
C ALA A 81 -12.90 4.89 -17.06
N ASN A 82 -12.93 5.92 -17.91
CA ASN A 82 -12.38 5.85 -19.27
C ASN A 82 -10.83 5.85 -19.30
N ASP A 83 -10.18 6.27 -18.21
CA ASP A 83 -8.71 6.32 -18.08
C ASP A 83 -8.14 5.06 -17.40
N VAL A 84 -9.00 4.15 -16.94
CA VAL A 84 -8.62 2.89 -16.31
C VAL A 84 -8.64 1.79 -17.37
N PRO A 85 -7.55 1.02 -17.55
CA PRO A 85 -7.59 -0.14 -18.44
C PRO A 85 -8.68 -1.12 -18.01
N LEU A 86 -9.55 -1.53 -18.93
CA LEU A 86 -10.75 -2.35 -18.64
C LEU A 86 -10.47 -3.60 -17.79
N TYR A 87 -9.31 -4.23 -17.97
CA TYR A 87 -8.92 -5.42 -17.19
C TYR A 87 -8.66 -5.12 -15.70
N MET A 88 -8.48 -3.84 -15.31
CA MET A 88 -8.25 -3.40 -13.94
C MET A 88 -9.53 -2.99 -13.20
N ASP A 89 -10.67 -2.81 -13.89
CA ASP A 89 -11.89 -2.23 -13.31
C ASP A 89 -12.35 -2.95 -12.04
N VAL A 90 -12.40 -4.29 -12.10
CA VAL A 90 -12.80 -5.11 -10.95
C VAL A 90 -11.86 -4.88 -9.76
N GLY A 91 -10.56 -4.83 -10.01
CA GLY A 91 -9.54 -4.60 -9.00
C GLY A 91 -9.60 -3.20 -8.41
N VAL A 92 -9.78 -2.18 -9.24
CA VAL A 92 -9.93 -0.78 -8.82
C VAL A 92 -11.18 -0.61 -7.95
N VAL A 93 -12.33 -1.14 -8.38
CA VAL A 93 -13.58 -1.06 -7.61
C VAL A 93 -13.43 -1.78 -6.27
N ALA A 94 -12.81 -2.96 -6.27
CA ALA A 94 -12.58 -3.73 -5.06
C ALA A 94 -11.65 -2.97 -4.08
N LEU A 95 -10.55 -2.41 -4.58
CA LEU A 95 -9.58 -1.66 -3.79
C LEU A 95 -10.20 -0.39 -3.18
N LYS A 96 -11.01 0.37 -3.95
CA LYS A 96 -11.76 1.53 -3.42
C LYS A 96 -12.62 1.13 -2.21
N LYS A 97 -13.38 0.04 -2.34
CA LYS A 97 -14.26 -0.45 -1.26
C LYS A 97 -13.45 -0.87 -0.03
N ALA A 98 -12.32 -1.56 -0.22
CA ALA A 98 -11.47 -2.00 0.87
C ALA A 98 -10.84 -0.83 1.64
N LEU A 99 -10.32 0.18 0.94
CA LEU A 99 -9.72 1.36 1.57
C LEU A 99 -10.75 2.18 2.35
N LEU A 100 -11.96 2.36 1.81
CA LEU A 100 -13.05 3.01 2.55
C LEU A 100 -13.42 2.27 3.83
N ARG A 101 -13.47 0.93 3.79
CA ARG A 101 -13.70 0.09 4.99
C ARG A 101 -12.52 0.11 5.97
N ALA A 102 -11.33 0.38 5.48
CA ALA A 102 -10.13 0.62 6.28
C ALA A 102 -10.05 2.05 6.83
N HIS A 103 -11.10 2.87 6.64
CA HIS A 103 -11.14 4.26 7.06
C HIS A 103 -10.07 5.14 6.39
N ILE A 104 -9.79 4.89 5.11
CA ILE A 104 -8.92 5.73 4.29
C ILE A 104 -9.79 6.62 3.39
N ASN A 105 -9.53 7.93 3.42
CA ASN A 105 -10.29 8.91 2.62
C ASN A 105 -9.81 8.92 1.16
N ILE A 106 -10.35 8.03 0.33
CA ILE A 106 -10.00 7.97 -1.10
C ILE A 106 -10.57 9.12 -1.94
N TYR A 107 -11.38 10.00 -1.35
CA TYR A 107 -11.92 11.19 -2.03
C TYR A 107 -10.98 12.39 -1.96
N ASP A 108 -10.02 12.37 -1.03
CA ASP A 108 -8.99 13.38 -0.90
C ASP A 108 -7.79 13.05 -1.83
N PRO A 109 -7.47 13.92 -2.82
CA PRO A 109 -6.33 13.70 -3.70
C PRO A 109 -5.00 13.61 -2.97
N ALA A 110 -4.83 14.31 -1.84
CA ALA A 110 -3.59 14.24 -1.06
C ALA A 110 -3.41 12.84 -0.45
N THR A 111 -4.49 12.23 0.05
CA THR A 111 -4.48 10.84 0.53
C THR A 111 -4.09 9.86 -0.58
N LEU A 112 -4.66 9.99 -1.78
CA LEU A 112 -4.31 9.11 -2.90
C LEU A 112 -2.85 9.26 -3.32
N ASN A 113 -2.33 10.49 -3.35
CA ASN A 113 -0.94 10.76 -3.66
C ASN A 113 0.00 10.14 -2.60
N LEU A 114 -0.32 10.29 -1.32
CA LEU A 114 0.46 9.69 -0.22
C LEU A 114 0.53 8.16 -0.36
N LEU A 115 -0.61 7.51 -0.55
CA LEU A 115 -0.68 6.06 -0.73
C LEU A 115 0.08 5.59 -1.98
N SER A 116 0.00 6.34 -3.08
CA SER A 116 0.75 6.04 -4.30
C SER A 116 2.26 6.16 -4.08
N CYS A 117 2.72 7.18 -3.34
CA CYS A 117 4.13 7.33 -2.97
C CYS A 117 4.59 6.17 -2.07
N LEU A 118 3.81 5.81 -1.05
CA LEU A 118 4.11 4.69 -0.15
C LEU A 118 4.15 3.34 -0.87
N GLN A 119 3.20 3.08 -1.76
CA GLN A 119 3.23 1.90 -2.62
C GLN A 119 4.50 1.86 -3.48
N ASN A 120 4.90 2.99 -4.05
CA ASN A 120 6.09 3.07 -4.89
C ASN A 120 7.39 2.77 -4.14
N VAL A 121 7.49 3.14 -2.85
CA VAL A 121 8.64 2.77 -1.98
C VAL A 121 8.86 1.26 -2.00
N HIS A 122 7.78 0.50 -1.88
CA HIS A 122 7.80 -0.96 -1.85
C HIS A 122 7.99 -1.59 -3.24
N ASP A 123 7.34 -1.03 -4.26
CA ASP A 123 7.27 -1.65 -5.58
C ASP A 123 8.51 -1.39 -6.46
N VAL A 124 9.24 -0.29 -6.22
CA VAL A 124 10.35 0.14 -7.09
C VAL A 124 11.71 0.12 -6.39
N PHE A 125 11.76 0.40 -5.09
CA PHE A 125 13.03 0.64 -4.40
C PHE A 125 13.48 -0.53 -3.55
N GLY A 126 14.80 -0.72 -3.48
CA GLY A 126 15.41 -1.68 -2.55
C GLY A 126 15.25 -1.23 -1.10
N VAL A 127 15.24 -2.19 -0.17
CA VAL A 127 15.06 -1.93 1.28
C VAL A 127 16.08 -0.91 1.81
N TRP A 128 17.31 -0.90 1.26
CA TRP A 128 18.37 0.04 1.64
C TRP A 128 18.03 1.50 1.29
N GLU A 129 17.15 1.75 0.34
CA GLU A 129 16.71 3.11 -0.04
C GLU A 129 15.48 3.58 0.75
N TRP A 130 14.73 2.67 1.38
CA TRP A 130 13.41 2.98 1.95
C TRP A 130 13.44 4.13 2.94
N ARG A 131 14.46 4.19 3.81
CA ARG A 131 14.60 5.25 4.81
C ARG A 131 14.67 6.64 4.17
N GLU A 132 15.51 6.81 3.15
CA GLU A 132 15.67 8.09 2.45
C GLU A 132 14.39 8.49 1.71
N ARG A 133 13.76 7.52 1.03
CA ARG A 133 12.50 7.74 0.31
C ARG A 133 11.36 8.13 1.26
N LEU A 134 11.24 7.45 2.40
CA LEU A 134 10.23 7.74 3.40
C LEU A 134 10.47 9.09 4.10
N CYS A 135 11.72 9.48 4.34
CA CYS A 135 12.04 10.85 4.79
C CYS A 135 11.58 11.91 3.78
N SER A 136 11.82 11.67 2.48
CA SER A 136 11.40 12.58 1.41
C SER A 136 9.88 12.70 1.32
N ILE A 137 9.16 11.58 1.48
CA ILE A 137 7.70 11.57 1.54
C ILE A 137 7.21 12.34 2.78
N ALA A 138 7.79 12.11 3.96
CA ALA A 138 7.40 12.84 5.16
C ALA A 138 7.53 14.36 4.97
N ALA A 139 8.66 14.82 4.40
CA ALA A 139 8.87 16.23 4.09
C ALA A 139 7.85 16.77 3.08
N GLN A 140 7.57 16.03 2.00
CA GLN A 140 6.62 16.44 0.96
C GLN A 140 5.20 16.64 1.50
N PHE A 141 4.77 15.81 2.44
CA PHE A 141 3.41 15.84 3.00
C PHE A 141 3.33 16.58 4.35
N GLY A 142 4.43 17.19 4.82
CA GLY A 142 4.47 17.89 6.11
C GLY A 142 4.25 16.97 7.31
N LEU A 143 4.69 15.72 7.22
CA LEU A 143 4.52 14.68 8.24
C LEU A 143 5.77 14.57 9.13
N SER A 144 5.57 14.12 10.36
CA SER A 144 6.69 13.80 11.25
C SER A 144 7.42 12.54 10.78
N PRO A 145 8.76 12.57 10.66
CA PRO A 145 9.57 11.40 10.35
C PRO A 145 9.95 10.58 11.61
N ASP A 146 9.38 10.86 12.78
CA ASP A 146 9.83 10.25 14.04
C ASP A 146 9.76 8.71 14.06
N GLN A 147 8.76 8.11 13.39
CA GLN A 147 8.69 6.66 13.25
C GLN A 147 9.90 6.06 12.52
N LEU A 148 10.54 6.81 11.63
CA LEU A 148 11.76 6.35 10.95
C LEU A 148 12.93 6.25 11.94
N LYS A 149 13.00 7.11 12.96
CA LYS A 149 14.08 7.07 13.96
C LYS A 149 14.06 5.79 14.80
N ASN A 150 12.88 5.22 15.01
CA ASN A 150 12.68 4.02 15.84
C ASN A 150 12.77 2.71 15.05
N ALA A 151 12.77 2.77 13.71
CA ALA A 151 12.78 1.61 12.83
C ALA A 151 14.22 1.14 12.46
N ALA A 152 15.15 1.15 13.41
CA ALA A 152 16.56 0.76 13.23
C ALA A 152 16.87 -0.58 13.93
#